data_AF-A0A226N8E7-F1
#
_entry.id   AF-A0A226N8E7-F1
#
_cell.length_a   1.000
_cell.length_b   1.000
_cell.length_c   1.000
_cell.angle_alpha   90.00
_cell.angle_beta   90.00
_cell.angle_gamma   90.00
#
_symmetry.space_group_name_H-M   'P 1'
#
loop_
_entity.id
_entity.type
_entity.pdbx_description
1 polymer ?
#
loop_
_entity_poly.entity_id
_entity_poly.type
_entity_poly.pdbx_seq_one_letter_code
_entity_poly.pdbx_strand_id
1 'polypeptide(L)'
;FAYIFREKDLNAKFIISMEKNKTTITNLKIPEGGTGDTGRERTKTFTYDFSYFSADSKSPSFVCQETVFKNLGTDVLKSAFEGYNACVFAYGQTGSGKSYTMMGNAGDAGLIPRICEGLFSKISEKTKRSEASFRTEVSYLEIYNERVRDLLRRKSSKTNNLRIREHPKEGPYVEDLSKHLVQNYGDVEELMDAGNINRTTAATGMNDVSSRSHAIFTINFTQAKFDSEMPCETVSKIHLVDLAGSERADATGATGVRLKEGGNINKSLVTLGNVISALADLSQDATNPLSKKKQVFVPYRDSVLTWLLKDSLGGNSKTIMIATISPADVNYGETLSTLRYANRAKNIINKPTINEDPNVKLIRELRAEIARLKALLAQGNQVSFT
;
A
#
# COMPACT_ATOMS: atom_id res chain seq x y z
N PHE A 1 13.14 5.63 -17.29
CA PHE A 1 13.96 5.44 -16.07
C PHE A 1 15.09 6.45 -16.02
N ALA A 2 14.87 7.63 -15.42
CA ALA A 2 15.93 8.64 -15.25
C ALA A 2 17.07 8.17 -14.30
N TYR A 3 16.80 7.18 -13.44
CA TYR A 3 17.76 6.68 -12.45
C TYR A 3 18.83 5.73 -13.03
N ILE A 4 18.49 4.95 -14.07
CA ILE A 4 19.45 4.06 -14.76
C ILE A 4 20.58 4.88 -15.41
N PHE A 5 20.32 6.12 -15.84
CA PHE A 5 21.36 6.98 -16.41
C PHE A 5 22.43 7.35 -15.38
N ARG A 6 22.02 7.77 -14.17
CA ARG A 6 22.96 8.12 -13.09
C ARG A 6 23.84 6.93 -12.65
N GLU A 7 23.28 5.73 -12.62
CA GLU A 7 24.02 4.52 -12.25
C GLU A 7 24.99 4.05 -13.35
N LYS A 8 24.61 4.25 -14.63
CA LYS A 8 25.51 4.04 -15.78
C LYS A 8 26.67 5.02 -15.77
N ASP A 9 26.42 6.30 -15.44
CA ASP A 9 27.45 7.33 -15.37
C ASP A 9 28.47 7.06 -14.25
N LEU A 10 28.06 6.37 -13.19
CA LEU A 10 28.93 5.96 -12.07
C LEU A 10 29.68 4.64 -12.32
N ASN A 11 29.54 4.04 -13.51
CA ASN A 11 30.09 2.73 -13.86
C ASN A 11 29.72 1.64 -12.82
N ALA A 12 28.52 1.76 -12.23
CA ALA A 12 28.04 0.88 -11.18
C ALA A 12 27.73 -0.52 -11.74
N LYS A 13 28.00 -1.54 -10.93
CA LYS A 13 27.81 -2.94 -11.32
C LYS A 13 26.44 -3.44 -10.90
N PHE A 14 25.84 -4.29 -11.73
CA PHE A 14 24.57 -4.94 -11.42
C PHE A 14 24.76 -6.03 -10.35
N ILE A 15 23.99 -5.97 -9.26
CA ILE A 15 24.13 -6.89 -8.11
C ILE A 15 22.87 -7.67 -7.76
N ILE A 16 21.80 -7.50 -8.54
CA ILE A 16 20.54 -8.20 -8.32
C ILE A 16 20.36 -9.33 -9.33
N SER A 17 19.76 -10.41 -8.91
CA SER A 17 19.25 -11.46 -9.79
C SER A 17 17.87 -11.86 -9.30
N MET A 18 16.93 -12.02 -10.23
CA MET A 18 15.55 -12.38 -9.90
C MET A 18 15.15 -13.60 -10.73
N GLU A 19 14.65 -14.62 -10.04
CA GLU A 19 14.16 -15.84 -10.67
C GLU A 19 12.84 -16.25 -10.00
N LYS A 20 11.75 -16.26 -10.77
CA LYS A 20 10.38 -16.53 -10.27
C LYS A 20 10.03 -15.62 -9.08
N ASN A 21 10.01 -16.17 -7.87
CA ASN A 21 9.68 -15.47 -6.64
C ASN A 21 10.90 -15.24 -5.73
N LYS A 22 12.11 -15.54 -6.22
CA LYS A 22 13.36 -15.35 -5.49
C LYS A 22 14.08 -14.10 -5.99
N THR A 23 14.59 -13.32 -5.05
CA THR A 23 15.48 -12.18 -5.31
C THR A 23 16.81 -12.42 -4.60
N THR A 24 17.89 -12.46 -5.37
CA THR A 24 19.25 -12.64 -4.87
C THR A 24 20.02 -11.33 -4.99
N ILE A 25 20.72 -10.94 -3.92
CA ILE A 25 21.65 -9.81 -3.88
C ILE A 25 23.08 -10.30 -3.70
N THR A 26 24.02 -9.78 -4.49
CA THR A 26 25.43 -10.14 -4.46
C THR A 26 26.28 -9.00 -3.90
N ASN A 27 27.11 -9.27 -2.90
CA ASN A 27 28.07 -8.32 -2.36
C ASN A 27 29.41 -8.43 -3.12
N LEU A 28 29.66 -7.49 -4.03
CA LEU A 28 30.89 -7.49 -4.83
C LEU A 28 32.15 -7.14 -4.03
N LYS A 29 32.01 -6.65 -2.79
CA LYS A 29 33.15 -6.43 -1.88
C LYS A 29 33.72 -7.75 -1.32
N ILE A 30 32.99 -8.86 -1.47
CA ILE A 30 33.41 -10.19 -1.02
C ILE A 30 33.87 -11.00 -2.26
N PRO A 31 35.13 -11.47 -2.28
CA PRO A 31 35.67 -12.27 -3.38
C PRO A 31 34.93 -13.58 -3.64
N GLU A 32 35.08 -14.15 -4.83
CA GLU A 32 34.58 -15.49 -5.16
C GLU A 32 35.23 -16.57 -4.30
N GLY A 33 34.40 -17.42 -3.67
CA GLY A 33 34.87 -18.48 -2.78
C GLY A 33 35.31 -18.03 -1.39
N GLY A 34 35.33 -16.72 -1.11
CA GLY A 34 35.66 -16.20 0.22
C GLY A 34 34.44 -16.16 1.14
N THR A 35 34.44 -16.98 2.19
CA THR A 35 33.77 -16.59 3.43
C THR A 35 34.59 -15.44 4.00
N GLY A 36 34.17 -14.19 3.82
CA GLY A 36 34.96 -13.05 4.32
C GLY A 36 35.27 -13.22 5.82
N ASP A 37 36.31 -12.54 6.33
CA ASP A 37 36.83 -12.59 7.72
C ASP A 37 35.78 -12.44 8.86
N THR A 38 34.51 -12.21 8.53
CA THR A 38 33.38 -12.01 9.45
C THR A 38 32.23 -13.02 9.27
N GLY A 39 32.40 -14.10 8.49
CA GLY A 39 31.35 -15.09 8.25
C GLY A 39 30.16 -14.57 7.41
N ARG A 40 30.34 -13.47 6.68
CA ARG A 40 29.28 -12.88 5.85
C ARG A 40 29.23 -13.57 4.49
N GLU A 41 28.06 -14.11 4.15
CA GLU A 41 27.77 -14.68 2.83
C GLU A 41 27.90 -13.64 1.71
N ARG A 42 28.55 -14.02 0.61
CA ARG A 42 28.68 -13.20 -0.60
C ARG A 42 27.33 -12.93 -1.25
N THR A 43 26.47 -13.93 -1.31
CA THR A 43 25.14 -13.86 -1.90
C THR A 43 24.09 -14.06 -0.82
N LYS A 44 22.95 -13.36 -0.93
CA LYS A 44 21.79 -13.57 -0.06
C LYS A 44 20.54 -13.66 -0.91
N THR A 45 19.75 -14.69 -0.68
CA THR A 45 18.50 -14.95 -1.41
C THR A 45 17.31 -14.76 -0.49
N PHE A 46 16.33 -14.01 -0.97
CA PHE A 46 15.04 -13.80 -0.32
C PHE A 46 13.93 -14.37 -1.20
N THR A 47 12.86 -14.88 -0.57
CA THR A 47 11.71 -15.45 -1.27
C THR A 47 10.46 -14.64 -0.92
N TYR A 48 9.80 -14.11 -1.92
CA TYR A 48 8.58 -13.31 -1.79
C TYR A 48 7.39 -14.01 -2.45
N ASP A 49 6.25 -13.34 -2.46
CA ASP A 49 5.08 -13.80 -3.22
C ASP A 49 5.26 -13.50 -4.71
N PHE A 50 5.86 -12.35 -5.02
CA PHE A 50 6.25 -11.94 -6.37
C PHE A 50 7.63 -11.27 -6.39
N SER A 51 8.38 -11.46 -7.49
CA SER A 51 9.62 -10.75 -7.77
C SER A 51 9.61 -10.25 -9.21
N TYR A 52 9.63 -8.93 -9.42
CA TYR A 52 9.52 -8.31 -10.74
C TYR A 52 10.84 -7.68 -11.18
N PHE A 53 11.35 -8.12 -12.32
CA PHE A 53 12.52 -7.51 -12.94
C PHE A 53 12.07 -6.47 -13.96
N SER A 54 12.30 -5.18 -13.66
CA SER A 54 11.90 -4.07 -14.55
C SER A 54 13.09 -3.14 -14.90
N ALA A 55 14.32 -3.59 -14.68
CA ALA A 55 15.53 -2.78 -14.86
C ALA A 55 15.99 -2.67 -16.33
N ASP A 56 15.66 -3.66 -17.18
CA ASP A 56 16.03 -3.64 -18.59
C ASP A 56 14.85 -4.12 -19.44
N SER A 57 14.30 -3.22 -20.25
CA SER A 57 13.18 -3.51 -21.16
C SER A 57 13.54 -4.47 -22.29
N LYS A 58 14.83 -4.72 -22.53
CA LYS A 58 15.30 -5.70 -23.52
C LYS A 58 15.47 -7.10 -22.91
N SER A 59 15.42 -7.22 -21.59
CA SER A 59 15.54 -8.52 -20.91
C SER A 59 14.30 -9.38 -21.16
N PRO A 60 14.44 -10.69 -21.43
CA PRO A 60 13.30 -11.60 -21.54
C PRO A 60 12.53 -11.73 -20.23
N SER A 61 13.14 -11.40 -19.09
CA SER A 61 12.51 -11.40 -17.77
C SER A 61 11.86 -10.07 -17.42
N PHE A 62 11.80 -9.11 -18.35
CA PHE A 62 11.21 -7.80 -18.11
C PHE A 62 9.71 -7.89 -17.78
N VAL A 63 9.32 -7.25 -16.69
CA VAL A 63 7.93 -7.12 -16.25
C VAL A 63 7.50 -5.67 -16.44
N CYS A 64 6.49 -5.46 -17.28
CA CYS A 64 5.90 -4.14 -17.54
C CYS A 64 4.80 -3.79 -16.53
N GLN A 65 4.39 -2.51 -16.52
CA GLN A 65 3.35 -1.97 -15.63
C GLN A 65 2.01 -2.70 -15.76
N GLU A 66 1.66 -3.13 -16.98
CA GLU A 66 0.46 -3.91 -17.26
C GLU A 66 0.45 -5.24 -16.49
N THR A 67 1.57 -5.96 -16.49
CA THR A 67 1.70 -7.23 -15.77
C THR A 67 1.67 -7.01 -14.25
N VAL A 68 2.29 -5.94 -13.76
CA VAL A 68 2.22 -5.58 -12.32
C VAL A 68 0.77 -5.27 -11.92
N PHE A 69 0.03 -4.51 -12.74
CA PHE A 69 -1.38 -4.22 -12.52
C PHE A 69 -2.24 -5.49 -12.54
N LYS A 70 -2.03 -6.39 -13.51
CA LYS A 70 -2.75 -7.67 -13.59
C LYS A 70 -2.55 -8.52 -12.34
N ASN A 71 -1.33 -8.56 -11.82
CA ASN A 71 -1.00 -9.38 -10.65
C ASN A 71 -1.45 -8.77 -9.32
N LEU A 72 -1.40 -7.43 -9.18
CA LEU A 72 -1.65 -6.76 -7.89
C LEU A 72 -2.92 -5.90 -7.90
N GLY A 73 -3.12 -5.09 -8.94
CA GLY A 73 -4.21 -4.13 -9.02
C GLY A 73 -5.59 -4.80 -9.18
N THR A 74 -5.67 -5.92 -9.89
CA THR A 74 -6.93 -6.67 -10.05
C THR A 74 -7.44 -7.24 -8.72
N ASP A 75 -6.54 -7.66 -7.83
CA ASP A 75 -6.89 -8.13 -6.48
C ASP A 75 -7.37 -7.00 -5.57
N VAL A 76 -6.81 -5.79 -5.72
CA VAL A 76 -7.30 -4.58 -5.06
C VAL A 76 -8.73 -4.28 -5.50
N LEU A 77 -8.99 -4.31 -6.82
CA LEU A 77 -10.32 -4.10 -7.38
C LEU A 77 -11.30 -5.18 -6.89
N LYS A 78 -10.92 -6.45 -6.96
CA LYS A 78 -11.74 -7.56 -6.46
C LYS A 78 -12.13 -7.33 -5.00
N SER A 79 -11.15 -6.97 -4.17
CA SER A 79 -11.36 -6.72 -2.74
C SER A 79 -12.31 -5.56 -2.48
N ALA A 80 -12.19 -4.46 -3.24
CA ALA A 80 -13.08 -3.32 -3.11
C ALA A 80 -14.54 -3.67 -3.46
N PHE A 81 -14.78 -4.40 -4.56
CA PHE A 81 -16.12 -4.86 -4.94
C PHE A 81 -16.71 -5.94 -4.02
N GLU A 82 -15.86 -6.66 -3.27
CA GLU A 82 -16.28 -7.56 -2.19
C GLU A 82 -16.61 -6.80 -0.89
N GLY A 83 -16.28 -5.51 -0.80
CA GLY A 83 -16.48 -4.68 0.39
C GLY A 83 -15.33 -4.73 1.41
N TYR A 84 -14.16 -5.24 1.03
CA TYR A 84 -12.96 -5.21 1.87
C TYR A 84 -12.19 -3.91 1.68
N ASN A 85 -11.58 -3.40 2.75
CA ASN A 85 -10.55 -2.36 2.61
C ASN A 85 -9.30 -2.95 1.95
N ALA A 86 -8.61 -2.12 1.20
CA ALA A 86 -7.36 -2.48 0.54
C ALA A 86 -6.30 -1.39 0.74
N CYS A 87 -5.04 -1.79 0.83
CA CYS A 87 -3.92 -0.87 0.89
C CYS A 87 -2.79 -1.35 -0.01
N VAL A 88 -2.25 -0.48 -0.85
CA VAL A 88 -1.02 -0.72 -1.62
C VAL A 88 -0.04 0.38 -1.25
N PHE A 89 1.16 0.01 -0.81
CA PHE A 89 2.21 1.00 -0.54
C PHE A 89 3.54 0.59 -1.17
N ALA A 90 4.21 1.56 -1.80
CA ALA A 90 5.55 1.39 -2.33
C ALA A 90 6.60 1.87 -1.31
N TYR A 91 7.62 1.04 -1.06
CA TYR A 91 8.72 1.29 -0.14
C TYR A 91 10.08 1.05 -0.83
N GLY A 92 11.09 1.82 -0.47
CA GLY A 92 12.45 1.72 -1.01
C GLY A 92 13.17 3.06 -1.04
N GLN A 93 14.46 3.04 -1.37
CA GLN A 93 15.27 4.26 -1.46
C GLN A 93 14.80 5.20 -2.58
N THR A 94 15.19 6.47 -2.55
CA THR A 94 14.96 7.39 -3.66
C THR A 94 15.57 6.86 -4.95
N GLY A 95 14.81 6.99 -6.05
CA GLY A 95 15.22 6.50 -7.36
C GLY A 95 14.99 5.01 -7.62
N SER A 96 14.60 4.22 -6.61
CA SER A 96 14.33 2.77 -6.77
C SER A 96 13.10 2.44 -7.63
N GLY A 97 12.22 3.42 -7.88
CA GLY A 97 11.03 3.24 -8.72
C GLY A 97 9.67 3.34 -8.02
N LYS A 98 9.60 3.75 -6.75
CA LYS A 98 8.33 3.90 -6.00
C LYS A 98 7.23 4.66 -6.78
N SER A 99 7.51 5.92 -7.12
CA SER A 99 6.55 6.76 -7.84
C SER A 99 6.30 6.28 -9.26
N TYR A 100 7.27 5.63 -9.91
CA TYR A 100 7.05 4.98 -11.21
C TYR A 100 6.07 3.80 -11.09
N THR A 101 6.18 2.97 -10.07
CA THR A 101 5.23 1.88 -9.86
C THR A 101 3.84 2.39 -9.46
N MET A 102 3.76 3.40 -8.58
CA MET A 102 2.48 3.91 -8.10
C MET A 102 1.78 4.82 -9.11
N MET A 103 2.46 5.84 -9.65
CA MET A 103 1.88 6.82 -10.57
C MET A 103 2.21 6.50 -12.03
N GLY A 104 3.45 6.09 -12.32
CA GLY A 104 3.93 5.87 -13.68
C GLY A 104 4.45 7.15 -14.34
N ASN A 105 4.66 7.08 -15.64
CA ASN A 105 5.05 8.20 -16.49
C ASN A 105 3.99 8.42 -17.58
N ALA A 106 4.07 9.56 -18.28
CA ALA A 106 3.28 9.78 -19.48
C ALA A 106 3.50 8.63 -20.49
N GLY A 107 2.41 7.99 -20.92
CA GLY A 107 2.44 6.81 -21.81
C GLY A 107 2.73 5.46 -21.14
N ASP A 108 3.06 5.44 -19.85
CA ASP A 108 3.30 4.21 -19.08
C ASP A 108 2.77 4.36 -17.65
N ALA A 109 1.44 4.39 -17.55
CA ALA A 109 0.71 4.61 -16.30
C ALA A 109 1.02 3.53 -15.25
N GLY A 110 1.07 3.95 -13.99
CA GLY A 110 1.31 3.07 -12.84
C GLY A 110 0.05 2.42 -12.29
N LEU A 111 0.15 1.93 -11.06
CA LEU A 111 -0.96 1.25 -10.38
C LEU A 111 -2.13 2.17 -10.08
N ILE A 112 -1.90 3.42 -9.63
CA ILE A 112 -2.97 4.34 -9.25
C ILE A 112 -3.91 4.63 -10.44
N PRO A 113 -3.42 5.11 -11.59
CA PRO A 113 -4.30 5.39 -12.73
C PRO A 113 -5.02 4.12 -13.22
N ARG A 114 -4.31 2.98 -13.33
CA ARG A 114 -4.87 1.71 -13.80
C ARG A 114 -5.92 1.12 -12.87
N ILE A 115 -5.73 1.24 -11.55
CA ILE A 115 -6.74 0.85 -10.56
C ILE A 115 -7.96 1.76 -10.68
N CYS A 116 -7.79 3.07 -10.84
CA CYS A 116 -8.92 3.98 -11.01
C CYS A 116 -9.69 3.69 -12.32
N GLU A 117 -8.99 3.50 -13.43
CA GLU A 117 -9.59 3.14 -14.71
C GLU A 117 -10.34 1.80 -14.63
N GLY A 118 -9.69 0.77 -14.06
CA GLY A 118 -10.30 -0.55 -13.88
C GLY A 118 -11.52 -0.53 -12.95
N LEU A 119 -11.51 0.32 -11.91
CA LEU A 119 -12.65 0.53 -11.02
C LEU A 119 -13.85 1.08 -11.81
N PHE A 120 -13.66 2.16 -12.57
CA PHE A 120 -14.75 2.80 -13.32
C PHE A 120 -15.22 1.97 -14.53
N SER A 121 -14.34 1.21 -15.16
CA SER A 121 -14.70 0.24 -16.19
C SER A 121 -15.69 -0.80 -15.63
N LYS A 122 -15.39 -1.36 -14.45
CA LYS A 122 -16.25 -2.35 -13.79
C LYS A 122 -17.54 -1.75 -13.20
N ILE A 123 -17.48 -0.51 -12.70
CA ILE A 123 -18.69 0.26 -12.33
C ILE A 123 -19.61 0.38 -13.54
N SER A 124 -19.09 0.84 -14.69
CA SER A 124 -19.86 1.02 -15.92
C SER A 124 -20.51 -0.28 -16.40
N GLU A 125 -19.78 -1.39 -16.38
CA GLU A 125 -20.30 -2.72 -16.72
C GLU A 125 -21.48 -3.12 -15.81
N LYS A 126 -21.33 -3.00 -14.50
CA LYS A 126 -22.36 -3.39 -13.52
C LYS A 126 -23.57 -2.46 -13.52
N THR A 127 -23.37 -1.17 -13.74
CA THR A 127 -24.47 -0.20 -13.88
C THR A 127 -25.29 -0.50 -15.13
N LYS A 128 -24.67 -0.83 -16.27
CA LYS A 128 -25.40 -1.22 -17.49
C LYS A 128 -26.27 -2.46 -17.30
N ARG A 129 -25.85 -3.38 -16.44
CA ARG A 129 -26.62 -4.58 -16.07
C ARG A 129 -27.64 -4.35 -14.96
N SER A 130 -27.76 -3.12 -14.44
CA SER A 130 -28.62 -2.78 -13.29
C SER A 130 -28.38 -3.67 -12.06
N GLU A 131 -27.15 -4.14 -11.86
CA GLU A 131 -26.80 -5.04 -10.76
C GLU A 131 -26.63 -4.31 -9.42
N ALA A 132 -26.18 -3.06 -9.46
CA ALA A 132 -25.85 -2.26 -8.28
C ALA A 132 -25.75 -0.76 -8.62
N SER A 133 -25.88 0.08 -7.59
CA SER A 133 -25.52 1.49 -7.62
C SER A 133 -24.21 1.73 -6.88
N PHE A 134 -23.51 2.80 -7.26
CA PHE A 134 -22.16 3.07 -6.79
C PHE A 134 -21.99 4.54 -6.42
N ARG A 135 -21.19 4.79 -5.40
CA ARG A 135 -20.71 6.13 -5.03
C ARG A 135 -19.21 6.06 -4.76
N THR A 136 -18.45 6.90 -5.45
CA THR A 136 -16.99 6.94 -5.33
C THR A 136 -16.55 8.33 -4.92
N GLU A 137 -15.79 8.42 -3.83
CA GLU A 137 -15.18 9.66 -3.35
C GLU A 137 -13.65 9.49 -3.27
N VAL A 138 -12.91 10.49 -3.71
CA VAL A 138 -11.45 10.49 -3.64
C VAL A 138 -10.93 11.60 -2.74
N SER A 139 -9.81 11.33 -2.09
CA SER A 139 -9.05 12.31 -1.33
C SER A 139 -7.57 12.08 -1.55
N TYR A 140 -6.78 13.15 -1.65
CA TYR A 140 -5.35 13.05 -1.86
C TYR A 140 -4.61 13.92 -0.85
N LEU A 141 -3.74 13.30 -0.05
CA LEU A 141 -2.97 14.01 0.97
C LEU A 141 -1.49 13.75 0.86
N GLU A 142 -0.74 14.68 1.42
CA GLU A 142 0.71 14.63 1.60
C GLU A 142 1.02 14.63 3.10
N ILE A 143 1.97 13.78 3.50
CA ILE A 143 2.61 13.84 4.81
C ILE A 143 4.04 14.30 4.57
N TYR A 144 4.33 15.51 5.04
CA TYR A 144 5.66 16.10 4.97
C TYR A 144 6.02 16.65 6.34
N ASN A 145 7.17 16.22 6.87
CA ASN A 145 7.66 16.69 8.17
C ASN A 145 6.64 16.49 9.32
N GLU A 146 6.00 15.29 9.38
CA GLU A 146 4.91 14.94 10.32
C GLU A 146 3.71 15.91 10.29
N ARG A 147 3.50 16.61 9.17
CA ARG A 147 2.34 17.48 8.93
C ARG A 147 1.52 16.93 7.77
N VAL A 148 0.21 16.96 7.94
CA VAL A 148 -0.75 16.47 6.93
C VAL A 148 -1.27 17.64 6.12
N ARG A 149 -1.13 17.57 4.81
CA ARG A 149 -1.64 18.57 3.87
C ARG A 149 -2.60 17.91 2.89
N ASP A 150 -3.72 18.58 2.65
CA ASP A 150 -4.64 18.21 1.59
C ASP A 150 -4.14 18.76 0.24
N LEU A 151 -3.92 17.86 -0.72
CA LEU A 151 -3.42 18.18 -2.05
C LEU A 151 -4.53 18.63 -3.02
N LEU A 152 -5.80 18.41 -2.69
CA LEU A 152 -6.95 18.77 -3.53
C LEU A 152 -7.69 20.01 -3.02
N ARG A 153 -7.28 20.55 -1.86
CA ARG A 153 -7.89 21.76 -1.30
C ARG A 153 -7.46 23.01 -2.06
N ARG A 154 -8.43 23.90 -2.31
CA ARG A 154 -8.14 25.23 -2.89
C ARG A 154 -7.26 26.05 -1.93
N LYS A 155 -6.30 26.80 -2.49
CA LYS A 155 -5.24 27.54 -1.77
C LYS A 155 -5.72 28.65 -0.81
N SER A 156 -7.02 28.93 -0.69
CA SER A 156 -7.53 30.01 0.17
C SER A 156 -7.66 29.64 1.66
N SER A 157 -7.46 28.38 2.04
CA SER A 157 -7.56 27.94 3.44
C SER A 157 -6.34 28.33 4.26
N LYS A 158 -6.55 28.95 5.43
CA LYS A 158 -5.51 29.37 6.38
C LYS A 158 -4.80 28.19 7.09
N THR A 159 -5.34 26.98 7.02
CA THR A 159 -4.80 25.80 7.74
C THR A 159 -4.00 24.89 6.81
N ASN A 160 -2.66 24.93 6.93
CA ASN A 160 -1.74 24.10 6.15
C ASN A 160 -1.42 22.75 6.80
N ASN A 161 -1.93 22.46 8.00
CA ASN A 161 -1.71 21.20 8.71
C ASN A 161 -3.04 20.66 9.28
N LEU A 162 -3.52 19.55 8.72
CA LEU A 162 -4.73 18.88 9.18
C LEU A 162 -4.43 17.98 10.38
N ARG A 163 -5.41 17.84 11.27
CA ARG A 163 -5.29 17.02 12.48
C ARG A 163 -5.78 15.60 12.21
N ILE A 164 -5.16 14.63 12.88
CA ILE A 164 -5.59 13.24 12.85
C ILE A 164 -6.46 13.00 14.08
N ARG A 165 -7.60 12.36 13.86
CA ARG A 165 -8.54 11.91 14.88
C ARG A 165 -8.74 10.41 14.73
N GLU A 166 -9.33 9.76 15.73
CA GLU A 166 -9.61 8.33 15.70
C GLU A 166 -11.08 8.11 16.05
N HIS A 167 -11.81 7.47 15.14
CA HIS A 167 -13.19 7.06 15.35
C HIS A 167 -13.21 5.62 15.90
N PRO A 168 -14.04 5.29 16.90
CA PRO A 168 -14.06 3.95 17.50
C PRO A 168 -14.32 2.79 16.52
N LYS A 169 -15.05 3.05 15.43
CA LYS A 169 -15.38 2.03 14.40
C LYS A 169 -14.56 2.14 13.12
N GLU A 170 -14.27 3.36 12.68
CA GLU A 170 -13.64 3.61 11.36
C GLU A 170 -12.12 3.77 11.44
N GLY A 171 -11.59 3.77 12.66
CA GLY A 171 -10.17 3.93 12.91
C GLY A 171 -9.71 5.38 12.73
N PRO A 172 -8.41 5.58 12.48
CA PRO A 172 -7.81 6.89 12.33
C PRO A 172 -8.23 7.56 11.02
N TYR A 173 -8.53 8.85 11.08
CA TYR A 173 -8.91 9.68 9.95
C TYR A 173 -8.36 11.10 10.08
N VAL A 174 -8.28 11.80 8.96
CA VAL A 174 -7.84 13.20 8.92
C VAL A 174 -9.06 14.10 8.97
N GLU A 175 -9.12 14.95 10.00
CA GLU A 175 -10.15 15.98 10.15
C GLU A 175 -10.05 17.02 9.02
N ASP A 176 -11.19 17.41 8.46
CA ASP A 176 -11.33 18.39 7.38
C ASP A 176 -10.58 18.06 6.08
N LEU A 177 -10.20 16.79 5.87
CA LEU A 177 -9.68 16.34 4.58
C LEU A 177 -10.79 16.38 3.53
N SER A 178 -10.54 17.06 2.41
CA SER A 178 -11.51 17.15 1.33
C SER A 178 -11.74 15.79 0.67
N LYS A 179 -13.03 15.48 0.47
CA LYS A 179 -13.50 14.30 -0.25
C LYS A 179 -14.26 14.79 -1.47
N HIS A 180 -13.83 14.37 -2.66
CA HIS A 180 -14.38 14.80 -3.93
C HIS A 180 -15.15 13.65 -4.56
N LEU A 181 -16.43 13.89 -4.86
CA LEU A 181 -17.26 12.93 -5.57
C LEU A 181 -16.79 12.85 -7.03
N VAL A 182 -16.62 11.63 -7.53
CA VAL A 182 -16.17 11.36 -8.90
C VAL A 182 -17.10 10.36 -9.57
N GLN A 183 -17.39 10.58 -10.85
CA GLN A 183 -18.36 9.81 -11.64
C GLN A 183 -17.69 8.96 -12.72
N ASN A 184 -16.48 9.32 -13.14
CA ASN A 184 -15.72 8.61 -14.16
C ASN A 184 -14.21 8.71 -13.89
N TYR A 185 -13.41 7.99 -14.69
CA TYR A 185 -11.95 8.01 -14.57
C TYR A 185 -11.34 9.40 -14.88
N GLY A 186 -11.91 10.15 -15.82
CA GLY A 186 -11.46 11.51 -16.16
C GLY A 186 -11.53 12.46 -14.97
N ASP A 187 -12.61 12.43 -14.19
CA ASP A 187 -12.74 13.24 -12.96
C ASP A 187 -11.61 12.91 -11.96
N VAL A 188 -11.24 11.63 -11.86
CA VAL A 188 -10.15 11.19 -10.99
C VAL A 188 -8.79 11.63 -11.50
N GLU A 189 -8.57 11.51 -12.81
CA GLU A 189 -7.33 11.91 -13.49
C GLU A 189 -7.07 13.42 -13.29
N GLU A 190 -8.08 14.27 -13.46
CA GLU A 190 -7.97 15.71 -13.21
C GLU A 190 -7.58 16.03 -11.77
N LEU A 191 -8.19 15.36 -10.78
CA LEU A 191 -7.86 15.54 -9.37
C LEU A 191 -6.46 15.03 -9.03
N MET A 192 -6.06 13.91 -9.62
CA MET A 192 -4.73 13.32 -9.45
C MET A 192 -3.66 14.26 -9.99
N ASP A 193 -3.85 14.82 -11.20
CA ASP A 193 -2.94 15.78 -11.81
C ASP A 193 -2.86 17.07 -11.00
N ALA A 194 -4.00 17.62 -10.57
CA ALA A 194 -4.03 18.79 -9.69
C ALA A 194 -3.26 18.54 -8.38
N GLY A 195 -3.44 17.37 -7.77
CA GLY A 195 -2.72 16.97 -6.56
C GLY A 195 -1.22 16.81 -6.77
N ASN A 196 -0.80 16.22 -7.90
CA ASN A 196 0.61 16.07 -8.28
C ASN A 196 1.30 17.43 -8.51
N ILE A 197 0.59 18.37 -9.15
CA ILE A 197 1.07 19.76 -9.31
C ILE A 197 1.21 20.45 -7.94
N ASN A 198 0.23 20.27 -7.05
CA ASN A 198 0.28 20.85 -5.70
C ASN A 198 1.40 20.26 -4.85
N ARG A 199 1.67 18.96 -4.97
CA ARG A 199 2.82 18.27 -4.35
C ARG A 199 4.13 18.87 -4.86
N THR A 200 4.25 19.09 -6.17
CA THR A 200 5.47 19.64 -6.80
C THR A 200 5.70 21.12 -6.47
N THR A 201 4.66 21.95 -6.50
CA THR A 201 4.78 23.40 -6.24
C THR A 201 5.09 23.76 -4.78
N ALA A 202 4.91 22.82 -3.85
CA ALA A 202 5.40 22.94 -2.47
C ALA A 202 6.94 22.87 -2.39
N ALA A 203 7.62 22.44 -3.46
CA ALA A 203 9.07 22.46 -3.57
C ALA A 203 9.55 23.92 -3.63
N THR A 204 10.34 24.34 -2.65
CA THR A 204 11.19 25.53 -2.79
C THR A 204 12.27 25.25 -3.86
N GLY A 205 11.95 25.45 -5.14
CA GLY A 205 12.86 25.68 -6.29
C GLY A 205 14.02 24.71 -6.59
N MET A 206 14.32 23.71 -5.77
CA MET A 206 15.58 22.93 -5.84
C MET A 206 15.46 21.45 -5.43
N ASN A 207 14.26 20.90 -5.18
CA ASN A 207 14.11 19.58 -4.57
C ASN A 207 13.22 18.62 -5.39
N ASP A 208 13.62 17.36 -5.47
CA ASP A 208 12.75 16.24 -5.85
C ASP A 208 11.82 15.89 -4.67
N VAL A 209 10.62 16.49 -4.64
CA VAL A 209 9.66 16.34 -3.51
C VAL A 209 9.18 14.91 -3.30
N SER A 210 9.16 14.09 -4.36
CA SER A 210 8.72 12.69 -4.28
C SER A 210 9.59 11.88 -3.31
N SER A 211 10.87 12.25 -3.16
CA SER A 211 11.82 11.61 -2.25
C SER A 211 11.60 11.94 -0.77
N ARG A 212 10.89 13.04 -0.45
CA ARG A 212 10.86 13.62 0.91
C ARG A 212 9.47 13.71 1.55
N SER A 213 8.42 13.35 0.81
CA SER A 213 7.05 13.37 1.30
C SER A 213 6.38 12.03 1.03
N HIS A 214 5.51 11.59 1.95
CA HIS A 214 4.61 10.48 1.67
C HIS A 214 3.34 11.04 1.03
N ALA A 215 2.82 10.37 0.02
CA ALA A 215 1.54 10.71 -0.58
C ALA A 215 0.56 9.55 -0.40
N ILE A 216 -0.66 9.85 0.03
CA ILE A 216 -1.73 8.87 0.23
C ILE A 216 -2.93 9.29 -0.61
N PHE A 217 -3.16 8.57 -1.71
CA PHE A 217 -4.38 8.68 -2.50
C PHE A 217 -5.39 7.68 -1.97
N THR A 218 -6.58 8.15 -1.59
CA THR A 218 -7.62 7.31 -1.00
C THR A 218 -8.87 7.33 -1.84
N ILE A 219 -9.41 6.15 -2.13
CA ILE A 219 -10.71 5.96 -2.78
C ILE A 219 -11.65 5.38 -1.73
N ASN A 220 -12.75 6.06 -1.45
CA ASN A 220 -13.87 5.53 -0.69
C ASN A 220 -14.92 5.07 -1.71
N PHE A 221 -15.11 3.77 -1.79
CA PHE A 221 -16.02 3.14 -2.75
C PHE A 221 -17.18 2.51 -2.00
N THR A 222 -18.38 3.01 -2.26
CA THR A 222 -19.64 2.50 -1.73
C THR A 222 -20.40 1.81 -2.85
N GLN A 223 -20.88 0.61 -2.56
CA GLN A 223 -21.70 -0.18 -3.47
C GLN A 223 -23.00 -0.54 -2.76
N ALA A 224 -24.12 -0.23 -3.38
CA ALA A 224 -25.44 -0.65 -2.92
C ALA A 224 -26.07 -1.59 -3.96
N LYS A 225 -26.54 -2.75 -3.50
CA LYS A 225 -27.18 -3.78 -4.33
C LYS A 225 -28.32 -4.44 -3.57
N PHE A 226 -29.16 -5.20 -4.28
CA PHE A 226 -30.11 -6.10 -3.64
C PHE A 226 -29.52 -7.51 -3.56
N ASP A 227 -29.51 -8.08 -2.37
CA ASP A 227 -29.09 -9.46 -2.09
C ASP A 227 -30.29 -10.23 -1.54
N SER A 228 -30.84 -11.16 -2.33
CA SER A 228 -32.08 -11.89 -1.99
C SER A 228 -33.22 -10.97 -1.53
N GLU A 229 -33.52 -9.93 -2.32
CA GLU A 229 -34.53 -8.87 -2.05
C GLU A 229 -34.22 -7.94 -0.87
N MET A 230 -33.08 -8.10 -0.20
CA MET A 230 -32.65 -7.20 0.87
C MET A 230 -31.67 -6.16 0.33
N PRO A 231 -31.87 -4.86 0.63
CA PRO A 231 -30.86 -3.85 0.31
C PRO A 231 -29.60 -4.12 1.14
N CYS A 232 -28.47 -4.18 0.45
CA CYS A 232 -27.16 -4.41 1.01
C CYS A 232 -26.22 -3.30 0.52
N GLU A 233 -25.59 -2.61 1.47
CA GLU A 233 -24.59 -1.58 1.21
C GLU A 233 -23.25 -2.05 1.77
N THR A 234 -22.22 -2.02 0.92
CA THR A 234 -20.83 -2.27 1.31
C THR A 234 -19.99 -1.04 1.06
N VAL A 235 -19.06 -0.79 1.98
CA VAL A 235 -18.09 0.31 1.89
C VAL A 235 -16.68 -0.28 1.86
N SER A 236 -15.83 0.23 0.97
CA SER A 236 -14.42 -0.14 0.93
C SER A 236 -13.55 1.11 0.85
N LYS A 237 -12.46 1.09 1.61
CA LYS A 237 -11.43 2.12 1.60
C LYS A 237 -10.19 1.56 0.92
N ILE A 238 -9.78 2.17 -0.19
CA ILE A 238 -8.57 1.82 -0.92
C ILE A 238 -7.51 2.89 -0.67
N HIS A 239 -6.42 2.54 0.00
CA HIS A 239 -5.26 3.39 0.16
C HIS A 239 -4.18 3.04 -0.85
N LEU A 240 -3.76 4.01 -1.65
CA LEU A 240 -2.67 3.90 -2.61
C LEU A 240 -1.58 4.88 -2.20
N VAL A 241 -0.48 4.33 -1.68
CA VAL A 241 0.52 5.08 -0.92
C VAL A 241 1.87 5.07 -1.64
N ASP A 242 2.40 6.26 -1.91
CA ASP A 242 3.76 6.49 -2.39
C ASP A 242 4.60 7.05 -1.24
N LEU A 243 5.46 6.22 -0.65
CA LEU A 243 6.27 6.63 0.50
C LEU A 243 7.49 7.44 0.06
N ALA A 244 8.02 8.27 0.97
CA ALA A 244 9.32 8.90 0.84
C ALA A 244 10.47 7.87 0.70
N GLY A 245 11.65 8.34 0.32
CA GLY A 245 12.86 7.54 0.27
C GLY A 245 13.27 6.98 1.63
N SER A 246 13.63 5.69 1.68
CA SER A 246 14.05 5.01 2.90
C SER A 246 15.53 5.17 3.26
N GLU A 247 16.30 5.89 2.44
CA GLU A 247 17.72 6.09 2.65
C GLU A 247 18.02 6.94 3.90
N ARG A 248 19.18 6.69 4.51
CA ARG A 248 19.60 7.41 5.70
C ARG A 248 19.96 8.87 5.41
N ALA A 249 19.59 9.77 6.31
CA ALA A 249 19.88 11.20 6.19
C ALA A 249 21.39 11.51 6.03
N ASP A 250 22.26 10.74 6.69
CA ASP A 250 23.72 10.93 6.62
C ASP A 250 24.30 10.73 5.21
N ALA A 251 23.65 9.90 4.39
CA ALA A 251 24.06 9.65 3.01
C ALA A 251 23.77 10.85 2.08
N THR A 252 22.99 11.83 2.54
CA THR A 252 22.56 12.99 1.73
C THR A 252 23.42 14.24 1.90
N GLY A 253 24.34 14.26 2.88
CA GLY A 253 25.19 15.43 3.18
C GLY A 253 24.44 16.67 3.67
N ALA A 254 23.21 16.50 4.18
CA ALA A 254 22.34 17.59 4.60
C ALA A 254 22.76 18.24 5.94
N THR A 255 22.86 19.57 5.99
CA THR A 255 23.18 20.34 7.21
C THR A 255 22.02 21.23 7.69
N GLY A 256 21.97 21.51 9.00
CA GLY A 256 21.03 22.47 9.59
C GLY A 256 19.55 22.04 9.52
N VAL A 257 18.69 22.91 8.96
CA VAL A 257 17.23 22.68 8.85
C VAL A 257 16.91 21.40 8.05
N ARG A 258 17.75 21.07 7.06
CA ARG A 258 17.60 19.87 6.23
C ARG A 258 17.88 18.57 6.99
N LEU A 259 18.73 18.62 8.02
CA LEU A 259 18.97 17.47 8.90
C LEU A 259 17.74 17.20 9.78
N LYS A 260 17.08 18.26 10.29
CA LYS A 260 15.82 18.13 11.04
C LYS A 260 14.68 17.59 10.16
N GLU A 261 14.60 18.06 8.92
CA GLU A 261 13.66 17.59 7.91
C GLU A 261 13.89 16.10 7.57
N GLY A 262 15.12 15.72 7.23
CA GLY A 262 15.49 14.33 6.98
C GLY A 262 15.26 13.44 8.21
N GLY A 263 15.49 13.96 9.41
CA GLY A 263 15.16 13.29 10.67
C GLY A 263 13.67 12.98 10.83
N ASN A 264 12.79 13.91 10.47
CA ASN A 264 11.33 13.71 10.58
C ASN A 264 10.76 12.84 9.45
N ILE A 265 11.31 12.89 8.24
CA ILE A 265 10.97 11.94 7.16
C ILE A 265 11.36 10.52 7.59
N ASN A 266 12.57 10.38 8.11
CA ASN A 266 13.05 9.10 8.64
C ASN A 266 12.26 8.68 9.88
N LYS A 267 11.72 9.61 10.69
CA LYS A 267 10.86 9.27 11.82
C LYS A 267 9.65 8.44 11.36
N SER A 268 8.91 8.88 10.34
CA SER A 268 7.77 8.13 9.79
C SER A 268 8.17 6.71 9.34
N LEU A 269 9.29 6.57 8.61
CA LEU A 269 9.74 5.28 8.09
C LEU A 269 10.38 4.37 9.15
N VAL A 270 11.09 4.92 10.12
CA VAL A 270 11.64 4.19 11.27
C VAL A 270 10.50 3.66 12.14
N THR A 271 9.51 4.50 12.45
CA THR A 271 8.32 4.06 13.18
C THR A 271 7.55 3.00 12.42
N LEU A 272 7.42 3.13 11.08
CA LEU A 272 6.83 2.08 10.24
C LEU A 272 7.61 0.76 10.39
N GLY A 273 8.95 0.80 10.38
CA GLY A 273 9.78 -0.39 10.61
C GLY A 273 9.64 -1.01 11.99
N ASN A 274 9.44 -0.18 13.03
CA ASN A 274 9.16 -0.65 14.38
C ASN A 274 7.80 -1.32 14.47
N VAL A 275 6.77 -0.74 13.85
CA VAL A 275 5.42 -1.33 13.76
C VAL A 275 5.46 -2.68 13.04
N ILE A 276 6.12 -2.76 11.89
CA ILE A 276 6.26 -4.02 11.14
C ILE A 276 7.00 -5.08 11.94
N SER A 277 8.10 -4.70 12.62
CA SER A 277 8.87 -5.65 13.43
C SER A 277 8.04 -6.17 14.61
N ALA A 278 7.36 -5.28 15.34
CA ALA A 278 6.47 -5.66 16.44
C ALA A 278 5.33 -6.58 16.00
N LEU A 279 4.75 -6.34 14.82
CA LEU A 279 3.68 -7.17 14.26
C LEU A 279 4.18 -8.54 13.77
N ALA A 280 5.38 -8.59 13.20
CA ALA A 280 6.01 -9.83 12.76
C ALA A 280 6.40 -10.73 13.95
N ASP A 281 6.87 -10.14 15.05
CA ASP A 281 7.19 -10.89 16.27
C ASP A 281 5.92 -11.47 16.92
N LEU A 282 4.83 -10.69 16.95
CA LEU A 282 3.52 -11.13 17.45
C LEU A 282 2.94 -12.33 16.69
N SER A 283 3.13 -12.39 15.37
CA SER A 283 2.60 -13.49 14.56
C SER A 283 3.39 -14.79 14.73
N GLN A 284 4.71 -14.71 14.99
CA GLN A 284 5.51 -15.88 15.30
C GLN A 284 5.17 -16.47 16.67
N ASP A 285 4.97 -15.63 17.69
CA ASP A 285 4.60 -16.09 19.04
C ASP A 285 3.24 -16.80 19.07
N ALA A 286 2.29 -16.39 18.21
CA ALA A 286 0.97 -17.01 18.10
C ALA A 286 0.99 -18.47 17.60
N THR A 287 2.08 -18.91 16.94
CA THR A 287 2.23 -20.28 16.45
C THR A 287 2.77 -21.24 17.50
N ASN A 288 3.25 -20.74 18.64
CA ASN A 288 3.85 -21.55 19.70
C ASN A 288 2.96 -21.53 20.96
N PRO A 289 2.11 -22.56 21.20
CA PRO A 289 1.11 -22.56 22.27
C PRO A 289 1.69 -22.54 23.70
N LEU A 290 3.01 -22.72 23.85
CA LEU A 290 3.74 -22.63 25.12
C LEU A 290 4.27 -21.22 25.44
N SER A 291 4.19 -20.27 24.49
CA SER A 291 4.62 -18.89 24.74
C SER A 291 3.53 -18.13 25.49
N LYS A 292 3.86 -17.52 26.64
CA LYS A 292 2.94 -16.57 27.30
C LYS A 292 2.69 -15.43 26.32
N LYS A 293 1.42 -15.16 25.96
CA LYS A 293 1.01 -14.00 25.15
C LYS A 293 1.61 -12.73 25.75
N LYS A 294 2.76 -12.30 25.25
CA LYS A 294 3.37 -11.04 25.65
C LYS A 294 2.52 -9.95 25.01
N GLN A 295 2.01 -9.02 25.80
CA GLN A 295 1.39 -7.82 25.27
C GLN A 295 2.50 -6.98 24.60
N VAL A 296 2.71 -7.20 23.30
CA VAL A 296 3.63 -6.38 22.51
C VAL A 296 2.87 -5.10 22.16
N PHE A 297 3.34 -3.98 22.69
CA PHE A 297 2.84 -2.67 22.32
C PHE A 297 3.32 -2.32 20.91
N VAL A 298 2.37 -2.01 20.02
CA VAL A 298 2.67 -1.60 18.64
C VAL A 298 2.57 -0.07 18.52
N PRO A 299 3.67 0.63 18.21
CA PRO A 299 3.78 2.10 18.33
C PRO A 299 3.16 2.88 17.16
N TYR A 300 1.89 2.61 16.81
CA TYR A 300 1.23 3.29 15.68
C TYR A 300 1.17 4.81 15.84
N ARG A 301 1.04 5.31 17.08
CA ARG A 301 0.85 6.75 17.38
C ARG A 301 2.14 7.57 17.31
N ASP A 302 3.29 6.92 17.18
CA ASP A 302 4.58 7.60 17.24
C ASP A 302 4.89 8.40 15.96
N SER A 303 4.20 8.09 14.85
CA SER A 303 4.23 8.87 13.62
C SER A 303 2.85 9.05 13.01
N VAL A 304 2.68 10.14 12.25
CA VAL A 304 1.46 10.41 11.48
C VAL A 304 1.15 9.30 10.48
N LEU A 305 2.16 8.83 9.74
CA LEU A 305 2.01 7.80 8.73
C LEU A 305 1.52 6.48 9.34
N THR A 306 2.18 6.00 10.40
CA THR A 306 1.79 4.74 11.06
C THR A 306 0.45 4.85 11.75
N TRP A 307 0.08 6.03 12.21
CA TRP A 307 -1.24 6.22 12.81
C TRP A 307 -2.32 6.09 11.75
N LEU A 308 -2.16 6.75 10.59
CA LEU A 308 -3.12 6.64 9.48
C LEU A 308 -3.18 5.23 8.87
N LEU A 309 -2.05 4.53 8.81
CA LEU A 309 -1.97 3.16 8.28
C LEU A 309 -2.21 2.07 9.33
N LYS A 310 -2.69 2.43 10.52
CA LYS A 310 -2.98 1.48 11.60
C LYS A 310 -3.89 0.33 11.16
N ASP A 311 -4.96 0.65 10.43
CA ASP A 311 -5.89 -0.38 9.93
C ASP A 311 -5.29 -1.19 8.77
N SER A 312 -4.34 -0.62 8.04
CA SER A 312 -3.64 -1.27 6.93
C SER A 312 -2.58 -2.27 7.40
N LEU A 313 -2.05 -2.13 8.61
CA LEU A 313 -0.95 -2.96 9.14
C LEU A 313 -1.41 -3.66 10.42
N GLY A 314 -1.80 -4.92 10.34
CA GLY A 314 -2.34 -5.71 11.46
C GLY A 314 -3.84 -5.48 11.74
N GLY A 315 -4.55 -4.77 10.86
CA GLY A 315 -5.95 -4.39 11.03
C GLY A 315 -6.91 -4.93 9.95
N ASN A 316 -8.01 -4.20 9.73
CA ASN A 316 -9.05 -4.51 8.76
C ASN A 316 -8.69 -3.95 7.37
N SER A 317 -7.77 -4.63 6.67
CA SER A 317 -7.37 -4.29 5.31
C SER A 317 -6.65 -5.46 4.64
N LYS A 318 -6.87 -5.66 3.35
CA LYS A 318 -5.99 -6.49 2.51
C LYS A 318 -4.84 -5.62 2.02
N THR A 319 -3.63 -5.91 2.44
CA THR A 319 -2.49 -4.99 2.27
C THR A 319 -1.39 -5.60 1.42
N ILE A 320 -0.92 -4.83 0.43
CA ILE A 320 0.16 -5.18 -0.50
C ILE A 320 1.30 -4.20 -0.28
N MET A 321 2.48 -4.74 0.03
CA MET A 321 3.73 -3.99 0.06
C MET A 321 4.49 -4.20 -1.25
N ILE A 322 4.92 -3.12 -1.89
CA ILE A 322 5.80 -3.15 -3.06
C ILE A 322 7.18 -2.65 -2.65
N ALA A 323 8.13 -3.57 -2.52
CA ALA A 323 9.52 -3.25 -2.21
C ALA A 323 10.31 -2.96 -3.50
N THR A 324 10.57 -1.69 -3.76
CA THR A 324 11.35 -1.23 -4.91
C THR A 324 12.82 -1.10 -4.53
N ILE A 325 13.74 -1.60 -5.36
CA ILE A 325 15.17 -1.65 -5.06
C ILE A 325 16.02 -1.16 -6.22
N SER A 326 17.20 -0.61 -5.91
CA SER A 326 18.23 -0.32 -6.92
C SER A 326 19.03 -1.59 -7.21
N PRO A 327 19.35 -1.88 -8.49
CA PRO A 327 20.21 -2.99 -8.86
C PRO A 327 21.71 -2.67 -8.77
N ALA A 328 22.11 -1.44 -8.47
CA ALA A 328 23.51 -1.00 -8.50
C ALA A 328 24.28 -1.34 -7.21
N ASP A 329 25.55 -1.73 -7.36
CA ASP A 329 26.43 -2.12 -6.26
C ASP A 329 26.69 -1.01 -5.24
N VAL A 330 26.75 0.24 -5.70
CA VAL A 330 26.86 1.43 -4.83
C VAL A 330 25.71 1.54 -3.83
N ASN A 331 24.55 0.95 -4.15
CA ASN A 331 23.34 0.97 -3.33
C ASN A 331 23.14 -0.32 -2.50
N TYR A 332 24.13 -1.22 -2.44
CA TYR A 332 24.01 -2.54 -1.79
C TYR A 332 23.39 -2.47 -0.37
N GLY A 333 23.81 -1.51 0.45
CA GLY A 333 23.35 -1.37 1.84
C GLY A 333 21.86 -1.05 1.95
N GLU A 334 21.36 -0.14 1.11
CA GLU A 334 19.97 0.29 1.08
C GLU A 334 19.07 -0.78 0.44
N THR A 335 19.54 -1.42 -0.64
CA THR A 335 18.84 -2.55 -1.27
C THR A 335 18.72 -3.74 -0.31
N LEU A 336 19.79 -4.11 0.40
CA LEU A 336 19.73 -5.17 1.41
C LEU A 336 18.77 -4.84 2.55
N SER A 337 18.74 -3.57 2.99
CA SER A 337 17.84 -3.11 4.05
C SER A 337 16.38 -3.23 3.62
N THR A 338 16.07 -2.83 2.38
CA THR A 338 14.73 -2.95 1.77
C THR A 338 14.29 -4.41 1.63
N LEU A 339 15.17 -5.30 1.17
CA LEU A 339 14.87 -6.74 1.06
C LEU A 339 14.54 -7.36 2.43
N ARG A 340 15.37 -7.07 3.45
CA ARG A 340 15.11 -7.54 4.82
C ARG A 340 13.79 -7.02 5.38
N TYR A 341 13.49 -5.77 5.09
CA TYR A 341 12.25 -5.12 5.51
C TYR A 341 11.02 -5.81 4.90
N ALA A 342 11.03 -6.04 3.59
CA ALA A 342 9.98 -6.77 2.88
C ALA A 342 9.79 -8.19 3.41
N ASN A 343 10.90 -8.88 3.70
CA ASN A 343 10.86 -10.24 4.24
C ASN A 343 10.20 -10.31 5.63
N ARG A 344 10.34 -9.26 6.46
CA ARG A 344 9.62 -9.15 7.74
C ARG A 344 8.15 -8.82 7.54
N ALA A 345 7.84 -7.89 6.64
CA ALA A 345 6.47 -7.43 6.37
C ALA A 345 5.55 -8.58 5.94
N LYS A 346 6.09 -9.59 5.24
CA LYS A 346 5.35 -10.82 4.85
C LYS A 346 4.74 -11.58 6.03
N ASN A 347 5.30 -11.46 7.23
CA ASN A 347 4.81 -12.16 8.42
C ASN A 347 3.67 -11.42 9.14
N ILE A 348 3.29 -10.22 8.68
CA ILE A 348 2.17 -9.48 9.27
C ILE A 348 0.85 -10.15 8.86
N ILE A 349 0.00 -10.45 9.84
CA ILE A 349 -1.32 -11.05 9.60
C ILE A 349 -2.39 -9.99 9.83
N ASN A 350 -3.05 -9.60 8.74
CA ASN A 350 -4.23 -8.73 8.79
C ASN A 350 -5.51 -9.55 9.01
N LYS A 351 -6.57 -8.88 9.46
CA LYS A 351 -7.91 -9.46 9.66
C LYS A 351 -8.96 -8.68 8.87
N PRO A 352 -8.92 -8.77 7.52
CA PRO A 352 -9.87 -8.06 6.68
C PRO A 352 -11.28 -8.61 6.88
N THR A 353 -12.25 -7.70 6.99
CA THR A 353 -13.69 -8.00 7.08
C THR A 353 -14.45 -7.20 6.04
N ILE A 354 -15.56 -7.74 5.54
CA ILE A 354 -16.48 -7.01 4.67
C ILE A 354 -17.11 -5.88 5.50
N ASN A 355 -16.97 -4.63 5.05
CA ASN A 355 -17.61 -3.50 5.73
C ASN A 355 -19.01 -3.32 5.17
N GLU A 356 -19.98 -3.84 5.91
CA GLU A 356 -21.42 -3.69 5.66
C GLU A 356 -22.11 -3.29 6.98
N ASP A 357 -23.33 -2.79 6.92
CA ASP A 357 -24.09 -2.48 8.12
C ASP A 357 -24.30 -3.78 8.95
N PRO A 358 -23.91 -3.79 10.24
CA PRO A 358 -24.00 -4.99 11.07
C PRO A 358 -25.45 -5.46 11.28
N ASN A 359 -26.42 -4.55 11.27
CA ASN A 359 -27.84 -4.90 11.35
C ASN A 359 -28.29 -5.58 10.05
N VAL A 360 -27.87 -5.08 8.89
CA VAL A 360 -28.17 -5.69 7.59
C VAL A 360 -27.56 -7.09 7.51
N LYS A 361 -26.31 -7.24 7.95
CA LYS A 361 -25.64 -8.54 8.06
C LYS A 361 -26.41 -9.50 8.97
N LEU A 362 -26.78 -9.06 10.18
CA LEU A 362 -27.52 -9.87 11.14
C LEU A 362 -28.88 -10.31 10.58
N ILE A 363 -29.62 -9.41 9.95
CA ILE A 363 -30.91 -9.73 9.33
C ILE A 363 -30.73 -10.79 8.22
N ARG A 364 -29.68 -10.68 7.40
CA ARG A 364 -29.37 -11.66 6.36
C ARG A 364 -29.04 -13.03 6.95
N GLU A 365 -28.20 -13.10 7.98
CA GLU A 365 -27.84 -14.36 8.66
C GLU A 365 -29.07 -15.01 9.32
N LEU A 366 -29.92 -14.22 10.00
CA LEU A 366 -31.15 -14.72 10.59
C LEU A 366 -32.13 -15.25 9.55
N ARG A 367 -32.31 -14.57 8.41
CA ARG A 367 -33.16 -15.05 7.31
C ARG A 367 -32.64 -16.34 6.70
N ALA A 368 -31.33 -16.45 6.49
CA ALA A 368 -30.69 -17.67 5.99
C ALA A 368 -30.89 -18.84 6.97
N GLU A 369 -30.75 -18.60 8.27
CA GLU A 369 -30.98 -19.62 9.29
C GLU A 369 -32.45 -20.04 9.36
N ILE A 370 -33.39 -19.09 9.27
CA ILE A 370 -34.83 -19.38 9.18
C ILE A 370 -35.12 -20.26 7.94
N ALA A 371 -34.52 -19.96 6.79
CA ALA A 371 -34.69 -20.76 5.58
C ALA A 371 -34.13 -22.18 5.75
N ARG A 372 -32.93 -22.31 6.34
CA ARG A 372 -32.28 -23.59 6.65
C ARG A 372 -33.14 -24.44 7.59
N LEU A 373 -33.63 -23.85 8.68
CA LEU A 373 -34.49 -24.53 9.65
C LEU A 373 -35.83 -24.96 9.03
N LYS A 374 -36.45 -24.12 8.20
CA LYS A 374 -37.67 -24.48 7.45
C LYS A 374 -37.43 -25.67 6.51
N ALA A 375 -36.29 -25.71 5.83
CA ALA A 375 -35.94 -26.83 4.95
C ALA A 375 -35.73 -28.14 5.73
N LEU A 376 -35.07 -28.08 6.89
CA LEU A 376 -34.89 -29.23 7.77
C LEU A 376 -36.23 -29.76 8.33
N LEU A 377 -37.14 -28.87 8.72
CA LEU A 377 -38.49 -29.25 9.16
C LEU A 377 -39.29 -29.92 8.04
N ALA A 378 -39.18 -29.42 6.80
CA ALA A 378 -39.83 -30.03 5.66
C ALA A 378 -39.30 -31.45 5.36
N GLN A 379 -37.99 -31.68 5.51
CA GLN A 379 -37.38 -33.01 5.36
C GLN A 379 -37.75 -33.95 6.53
N GLY A 380 -37.76 -33.46 7.77
CA GLY A 380 -38.15 -34.27 8.93
C GLY A 380 -39.62 -34.70 8.90
N ASN A 381 -40.52 -33.85 8.37
CA ASN A 381 -41.91 -34.21 8.17
C ASN A 381 -42.10 -35.27 7.06
N GLN A 382 -41.22 -35.36 6.06
CA GLN A 382 -41.33 -36.41 5.03
C GLN A 382 -40.93 -37.80 5.55
N VAL A 383 -39.98 -37.88 6.50
CA VAL A 383 -39.54 -39.15 7.10
C VAL A 383 -40.57 -39.71 8.10
N SER A 384 -41.49 -38.88 8.59
CA SER A 384 -42.51 -39.28 9.56
C SER A 384 -43.76 -39.93 8.94
N PHE A 385 -43.88 -39.94 7.60
CA PHE A 385 -45.02 -40.49 6.85
C PHE A 385 -44.64 -41.70 5.96
N THR A 386 -43.46 -42.27 6.16
CA THR A 386 -43.03 -43.58 5.64
C THR A 386 -42.72 -44.49 6.80
#